data_AF-A0AA41H4J2-F1
#
_entry.id   AF-A0AA41H4J2-F1
#
_cell.length_a   1.000
_cell.length_b   1.000
_cell.length_c   1.000
_cell.angle_alpha   90.00
_cell.angle_beta   90.00
_cell.angle_gamma   90.00
#
_symmetry.space_group_name_H-M   'P 1'
#
loop_
_entity.id
_entity.type
_entity.pdbx_description
1 polymer ?
#
loop_
_entity_poly.entity_id
_entity_poly.type
_entity_poly.pdbx_seq_one_letter_code
_entity_poly.pdbx_strand_id
1 'polypeptide(L)'
;MPHTEPELIDSPLSQTIVRDGKPIRLDICNDADGGWLLEAVDQHGNSTVWKESFPTEQDALDEGLRTINDEGIDVLIGPPDPDGKMPPAFAARIENEFSLLEDFLNDACTTGPVMDMQTMEGFMTAAIIGPRLMLPSEWLPWIWDRVDGGADAPFDNQEQAEKVLDQLMRKYNRLIDAFESGAFAPALGNDEQEGAQRWCHGFLDAAKLNGPAWSLLMMAHPAWFAPLARLGTVDGADITEQQGDARKQIDAITPSLVNIRSYWRLHAADIDQHVGITLVRAAPKVGRNDPCPCGSGKKHKRCCGAGAASVTPA
;
A
#
# COMPACT_ATOMS: atom_id res chain seq x y z
N MET A 1 4.08 0.56 -41.72
CA MET A 1 3.87 1.46 -40.57
C MET A 1 3.74 0.55 -39.36
N PRO A 2 4.57 0.65 -38.32
CA PRO A 2 4.25 0.01 -37.06
C PRO A 2 3.00 0.70 -36.54
N HIS A 3 1.95 -0.06 -36.23
CA HIS A 3 0.80 0.44 -35.51
C HIS A 3 1.27 0.65 -34.07
N THR A 4 1.54 1.91 -33.70
CA THR A 4 1.69 2.27 -32.29
C THR A 4 0.30 2.10 -31.69
N GLU A 5 0.13 1.11 -30.81
CA GLU A 5 -1.11 1.00 -30.02
C GLU A 5 -1.29 2.31 -29.25
N PRO A 6 -2.50 2.90 -29.26
CA PRO A 6 -2.75 4.15 -28.57
C PRO A 6 -2.47 3.97 -27.07
N GLU A 7 -1.75 4.92 -26.49
CA GLU A 7 -1.36 4.92 -25.08
C GLU A 7 -2.61 5.19 -24.23
N LEU A 8 -3.21 4.14 -23.68
CA LEU A 8 -4.37 4.24 -22.81
C LEU A 8 -3.96 4.87 -21.48
N ILE A 9 -4.72 5.86 -21.00
CA ILE A 9 -4.46 6.53 -19.72
C ILE A 9 -5.35 5.90 -18.66
N ASP A 10 -4.76 5.28 -17.64
CA ASP A 10 -5.53 4.66 -16.55
C ASP A 10 -6.14 5.72 -15.61
N SER A 11 -7.40 5.50 -15.25
CA SER A 11 -8.11 6.32 -14.28
C SER A 11 -7.69 5.98 -12.85
N PRO A 12 -7.46 6.97 -11.98
CA PRO A 12 -7.30 6.75 -10.53
C PRO A 12 -8.57 6.22 -9.85
N LEU A 13 -9.73 6.23 -10.52
CA LEU A 13 -10.99 5.66 -10.01
C LEU A 13 -11.12 4.15 -10.18
N SER A 14 -10.18 3.53 -10.91
CA SER A 14 -10.10 2.07 -11.05
C SER A 14 -9.91 1.43 -9.66
N GLN A 15 -10.78 0.49 -9.30
CA GLN A 15 -10.84 -0.01 -7.92
C GLN A 15 -11.44 -1.41 -7.83
N THR A 16 -11.18 -2.10 -6.70
CA THR A 16 -11.82 -3.38 -6.38
C THR A 16 -13.05 -3.16 -5.52
N ILE A 17 -14.18 -3.71 -5.96
CA ILE A 17 -15.44 -3.73 -5.24
C ILE A 17 -15.68 -5.14 -4.71
N VAL A 18 -16.05 -5.24 -3.43
CA VAL A 18 -16.46 -6.51 -2.82
C VAL A 18 -17.95 -6.46 -2.47
N ARG A 19 -18.72 -7.42 -2.97
CA ARG A 19 -20.12 -7.67 -2.59
C ARG A 19 -20.32 -9.15 -2.37
N ASP A 20 -21.05 -9.50 -1.31
CA ASP A 20 -21.32 -10.89 -0.92
C ASP A 20 -20.07 -11.78 -0.84
N GLY A 21 -18.93 -11.19 -0.45
CA GLY A 21 -17.63 -11.86 -0.34
C GLY A 21 -16.94 -12.14 -1.68
N LYS A 22 -17.48 -11.65 -2.80
CA LYS A 22 -16.93 -11.83 -4.16
C LYS A 22 -16.26 -10.53 -4.60
N PRO A 23 -14.95 -10.51 -4.88
CA PRO A 23 -14.26 -9.34 -5.39
C PRO A 23 -14.42 -9.22 -6.92
N ILE A 24 -14.67 -8.01 -7.39
CA ILE A 24 -14.58 -7.60 -8.79
C ILE A 24 -13.74 -6.33 -8.89
N ARG A 25 -12.81 -6.28 -9.86
CA ARG A 25 -12.08 -5.06 -10.19
C ARG A 25 -12.80 -4.32 -11.31
N LEU A 26 -13.08 -3.04 -11.11
CA LEU A 26 -13.51 -2.13 -12.16
C LEU A 26 -12.27 -1.36 -12.64
N ASP A 27 -11.92 -1.56 -13.90
CA ASP A 27 -10.81 -0.89 -14.58
C ASP A 27 -11.37 0.16 -15.55
N ILE A 28 -10.88 1.39 -15.43
CA ILE A 28 -11.36 2.53 -16.21
C ILE A 28 -10.15 3.19 -16.88
N CYS A 29 -10.21 3.38 -18.20
CA CYS A 29 -9.10 3.97 -18.95
C CYS A 29 -9.59 4.90 -20.07
N ASN A 30 -8.79 5.90 -20.43
CA ASN A 30 -9.08 6.81 -21.52
C ASN A 30 -8.59 6.22 -22.86
N ASP A 31 -9.44 6.23 -23.88
CA ASP A 31 -9.18 5.66 -25.21
C ASP A 31 -8.32 6.53 -26.15
N ALA A 32 -7.64 7.54 -25.61
CA ALA A 32 -6.87 8.57 -26.31
C ALA A 32 -7.69 9.53 -27.20
N ASP A 33 -8.91 9.15 -27.60
CA ASP A 33 -9.89 9.99 -28.29
C ASP A 33 -10.79 10.78 -27.32
N GLY A 34 -10.52 10.66 -26.02
CA GLY A 34 -11.18 11.39 -24.94
C GLY A 34 -12.39 10.66 -24.32
N GLY A 35 -12.72 9.47 -24.81
CA GLY A 35 -13.70 8.58 -24.20
C GLY A 35 -13.09 7.73 -23.09
N TRP A 36 -13.92 7.35 -22.12
CA TRP A 36 -13.52 6.47 -21.03
C TRP A 36 -14.09 5.07 -21.23
N LEU A 37 -13.27 4.04 -21.17
CA LEU A 37 -13.68 2.65 -21.27
C LEU A 37 -13.85 2.06 -19.86
N LEU A 38 -14.76 1.10 -19.72
CA LEU A 38 -14.98 0.35 -18.48
C LEU A 38 -14.82 -1.14 -18.75
N GLU A 39 -14.10 -1.80 -17.85
CA GLU A 39 -13.97 -3.25 -17.79
C GLU A 39 -14.17 -3.73 -16.35
N ALA A 40 -14.90 -4.84 -16.18
CA ALA A 40 -15.05 -5.52 -14.91
C ALA A 40 -14.37 -6.88 -14.98
N VAL A 41 -13.43 -7.14 -14.08
CA VAL A 41 -12.67 -8.39 -13.99
C VAL A 41 -13.02 -9.12 -12.71
N ASP A 42 -13.43 -10.38 -12.82
CA ASP A 42 -13.77 -11.21 -11.67
C ASP A 42 -12.56 -11.94 -11.05
N GLN A 43 -12.79 -12.60 -9.92
CA GLN A 43 -11.81 -13.42 -9.21
C GLN A 43 -11.26 -14.63 -9.99
N HIS A 44 -11.89 -14.99 -11.11
CA HIS A 44 -11.50 -16.09 -11.99
C HIS A 44 -10.76 -15.60 -13.24
N GLY A 45 -10.61 -14.28 -13.40
CA GLY A 45 -10.01 -13.65 -14.58
C GLY A 45 -10.95 -13.56 -15.78
N ASN A 46 -12.26 -13.75 -15.59
CA ASN A 46 -13.24 -13.41 -16.62
C ASN A 46 -13.42 -11.90 -16.67
N SER A 47 -13.63 -11.39 -17.88
CA SER A 47 -13.79 -9.96 -18.15
C SER A 47 -15.14 -9.66 -18.80
N THR A 48 -15.77 -8.60 -18.32
CA THR A 48 -16.90 -7.95 -18.97
C THR A 48 -16.48 -6.56 -19.40
N VAL A 49 -16.45 -6.31 -20.71
CA VAL A 49 -16.07 -5.02 -21.29
C VAL A 49 -17.31 -4.31 -21.81
N TRP A 50 -17.50 -3.05 -21.40
CA TRP A 50 -18.55 -2.21 -21.95
C TRP A 50 -18.13 -1.71 -23.32
N LYS A 51 -19.00 -1.92 -24.32
CA LYS A 51 -18.70 -1.64 -25.73
C LYS A 51 -18.71 -0.16 -26.09
N GLU A 52 -19.40 0.65 -25.30
CA GLU A 52 -19.52 2.10 -25.50
C GLU A 52 -18.62 2.82 -24.50
N SER A 53 -17.97 3.89 -24.97
CA SER A 53 -17.18 4.75 -24.10
C SER A 53 -18.06 5.76 -23.34
N PHE A 54 -17.59 6.14 -22.17
CA PHE A 54 -18.24 7.07 -21.26
C PHE A 54 -17.64 8.47 -21.40
N PRO A 55 -18.42 9.53 -21.19
CA PRO A 55 -17.92 10.91 -21.26
C PRO A 55 -16.88 11.25 -20.19
N THR A 56 -16.97 10.63 -19.01
CA THR A 56 -16.04 10.85 -17.90
C THR A 56 -15.68 9.53 -17.21
N GLU A 57 -14.54 9.51 -16.52
CA GLU A 57 -14.15 8.40 -15.65
C GLU A 57 -15.16 8.13 -14.52
N GLN A 58 -15.85 9.17 -14.04
CA GLN A 58 -16.90 9.03 -13.03
C GLN A 58 -18.15 8.35 -13.62
N ASP A 59 -18.54 8.68 -14.85
CA ASP A 59 -19.67 8.02 -15.53
C ASP A 59 -19.40 6.53 -15.73
N ALA A 60 -18.16 6.17 -16.09
CA ALA A 60 -17.71 4.78 -16.18
C ALA A 60 -17.80 4.07 -14.82
N LEU A 61 -17.30 4.70 -13.75
CA LEU A 61 -17.39 4.12 -12.40
C LEU A 61 -18.85 3.94 -11.96
N ASP A 62 -19.68 4.96 -12.18
CA ASP A 62 -21.09 4.94 -11.80
C ASP A 62 -21.86 3.85 -12.55
N GLU A 63 -21.50 3.55 -13.80
CA GLU A 63 -22.09 2.44 -14.57
C GLU A 63 -21.71 1.07 -14.00
N GLY A 64 -20.43 0.85 -13.69
CA GLY A 64 -19.98 -0.39 -13.07
C GLY A 64 -20.63 -0.64 -11.72
N LEU A 65 -20.72 0.41 -10.89
CA LEU A 65 -21.41 0.35 -9.60
C LEU A 65 -22.91 0.13 -9.77
N ARG A 66 -23.55 0.77 -10.76
CA ARG A 66 -24.97 0.58 -11.05
C ARG A 66 -25.27 -0.87 -11.45
N THR A 67 -24.46 -1.45 -12.34
CA THR A 67 -24.60 -2.85 -12.75
C THR A 67 -24.53 -3.79 -11.54
N ILE A 68 -23.55 -3.59 -10.66
CA ILE A 68 -23.39 -4.37 -9.43
C ILE A 68 -24.62 -4.21 -8.49
N ASN A 69 -25.15 -3.00 -8.37
CA ASN A 69 -26.26 -2.71 -7.44
C ASN A 69 -27.62 -3.17 -7.99
N ASP A 70 -27.87 -3.01 -9.28
CA ASP A 70 -29.19 -3.24 -9.89
C ASP A 70 -29.35 -4.68 -10.38
N GLU A 71 -28.29 -5.26 -10.97
CA GLU A 71 -28.30 -6.61 -11.54
C GLU A 71 -27.66 -7.66 -10.62
N GLY A 72 -26.89 -7.21 -9.63
CA GLY A 72 -26.16 -8.05 -8.70
C GLY A 72 -24.78 -8.43 -9.21
N ILE A 73 -23.82 -8.62 -8.31
CA ILE A 73 -22.41 -8.88 -8.67
C ILE A 73 -22.22 -10.16 -9.50
N ASP A 74 -23.13 -11.13 -9.37
CA ASP A 74 -23.07 -12.42 -10.05
C ASP A 74 -23.15 -12.32 -11.59
N VAL A 75 -23.73 -11.26 -12.15
CA VAL A 75 -23.80 -11.10 -13.63
C VAL A 75 -22.44 -10.84 -14.25
N LEU A 76 -21.48 -10.36 -13.45
CA LEU A 76 -20.12 -10.05 -13.85
C LEU A 76 -19.13 -11.16 -13.48
N ILE A 77 -19.61 -12.27 -12.90
CA ILE A 77 -18.78 -13.41 -12.50
C ILE A 77 -19.01 -14.57 -13.47
N GLY A 78 -17.97 -14.91 -14.22
CA GLY A 78 -17.95 -16.06 -15.11
C GLY A 78 -17.59 -17.36 -14.40
N PRO A 79 -17.68 -18.50 -15.11
CA PRO A 79 -17.25 -19.79 -14.56
C PRO A 79 -15.74 -19.78 -14.28
N PRO A 80 -15.28 -20.52 -13.24
CA PRO A 80 -13.85 -20.74 -13.03
C PRO A 80 -13.25 -21.51 -14.20
N ASP A 81 -12.05 -21.12 -14.64
CA ASP A 81 -11.29 -21.89 -15.62
C ASP A 81 -10.99 -23.30 -15.06
N PRO A 82 -11.36 -24.39 -15.75
CA PRO A 82 -11.18 -25.75 -15.27
C PRO A 82 -9.71 -26.15 -15.04
N ASP A 83 -8.75 -25.45 -15.64
CA ASP A 83 -7.31 -25.67 -15.48
C ASP A 83 -6.67 -24.66 -14.50
N GLY A 84 -7.44 -23.76 -13.89
CA GLY A 84 -6.94 -22.76 -12.93
C GLY A 84 -5.99 -21.73 -13.54
N LYS A 85 -5.98 -21.57 -14.87
CA LYS A 85 -5.16 -20.59 -15.57
C LYS A 85 -5.92 -19.27 -15.68
N MET A 86 -5.40 -18.23 -15.04
CA MET A 86 -5.86 -16.87 -15.30
C MET A 86 -5.48 -16.47 -16.75
N PRO A 87 -6.37 -15.86 -17.55
CA PRO A 87 -6.05 -15.57 -18.95
C PRO A 87 -4.95 -14.50 -19.12
N PRO A 88 -4.18 -14.51 -20.23
CA PRO A 88 -2.90 -13.79 -20.35
C PRO A 88 -2.97 -12.29 -20.66
N ALA A 89 -4.15 -11.67 -20.80
CA ALA A 89 -4.24 -10.26 -21.20
C ALA A 89 -4.18 -9.29 -19.99
N PHE A 90 -4.62 -9.71 -18.81
CA PHE A 90 -4.75 -8.82 -17.65
C PHE A 90 -4.00 -9.23 -16.38
N ALA A 91 -3.52 -10.48 -16.29
CA ALA A 91 -2.42 -10.81 -15.37
C ALA A 91 -1.23 -9.84 -15.61
N ALA A 92 -0.98 -9.52 -16.89
CA ALA A 92 -0.02 -8.53 -17.33
C ALA A 92 -0.31 -7.10 -16.83
N ARG A 93 -1.55 -6.70 -16.50
CA ARG A 93 -1.89 -5.30 -16.12
C ARG A 93 -1.90 -5.07 -14.61
N ILE A 94 -2.09 -6.12 -13.81
CA ILE A 94 -1.77 -6.10 -12.37
C ILE A 94 -0.24 -6.12 -12.18
N GLU A 95 0.50 -6.87 -13.01
CA GLU A 95 1.97 -6.85 -13.05
C GLU A 95 2.53 -5.51 -13.58
N ASN A 96 1.85 -4.84 -14.52
CA ASN A 96 2.39 -3.61 -15.13
C ASN A 96 2.17 -2.32 -14.32
N GLU A 97 1.24 -2.28 -13.37
CA GLU A 97 0.92 -1.01 -12.68
C GLU A 97 2.05 -0.48 -11.80
N PHE A 98 2.87 -1.39 -11.28
CA PHE A 98 4.05 -1.06 -10.46
C PHE A 98 5.36 -1.40 -11.16
N SER A 99 5.35 -1.69 -12.47
CA SER A 99 6.55 -2.11 -13.21
C SER A 99 7.67 -1.07 -13.15
N LEU A 100 7.34 0.21 -13.31
CA LEU A 100 8.33 1.30 -13.20
C LEU A 100 8.93 1.38 -11.80
N LEU A 101 8.11 1.25 -10.75
CA LEU A 101 8.60 1.22 -9.37
C LEU A 101 9.47 -0.02 -9.13
N GLU A 102 9.04 -1.18 -9.59
CA GLU A 102 9.76 -2.45 -9.44
C GLU A 102 11.10 -2.41 -10.15
N ASP A 103 11.14 -1.99 -11.42
CA ASP A 103 12.37 -1.82 -12.20
C ASP A 103 13.32 -0.83 -11.53
N PHE A 104 12.81 0.31 -11.07
CA PHE A 104 13.61 1.32 -10.38
C PHE A 104 14.23 0.77 -9.09
N LEU A 105 13.43 0.15 -8.22
CA LEU A 105 13.92 -0.38 -6.95
C LEU A 105 14.89 -1.54 -7.16
N ASN A 106 14.62 -2.42 -8.13
CA ASN A 106 15.47 -3.56 -8.45
C ASN A 106 16.81 -3.14 -9.06
N ASP A 107 16.87 -2.07 -9.85
CA ASP A 107 18.14 -1.52 -10.33
C ASP A 107 18.91 -0.81 -9.20
N ALA A 108 18.23 0.08 -8.49
CA ALA A 108 18.86 0.91 -7.46
C ALA A 108 19.39 0.10 -6.26
N CYS A 109 18.73 -1.00 -5.89
CA CYS A 109 19.19 -1.86 -4.79
C CYS A 109 20.49 -2.62 -5.10
N THR A 110 20.88 -2.73 -6.37
CA THR A 110 22.16 -3.36 -6.75
C THR A 110 23.36 -2.45 -6.51
N THR A 111 23.12 -1.15 -6.42
CA THR A 111 24.17 -0.11 -6.33
C THR A 111 24.20 0.62 -5.00
N GLY A 112 23.21 0.41 -4.13
CA GLY A 112 23.11 1.11 -2.84
C GLY A 112 22.17 0.43 -1.82
N PRO A 113 21.95 1.06 -0.66
CA PRO A 113 21.13 0.51 0.43
C PRO A 113 19.61 0.62 0.18
N VAL A 114 19.19 0.78 -1.08
CA VAL A 114 17.78 0.89 -1.47
C VAL A 114 17.08 -0.44 -1.23
N MET A 115 15.83 -0.40 -0.76
CA MET A 115 14.99 -1.59 -0.64
C MET A 115 14.52 -2.07 -2.02
N ASP A 116 14.60 -3.37 -2.26
CA ASP A 116 13.90 -3.98 -3.39
C ASP A 116 12.37 -4.01 -3.17
N MET A 117 11.63 -4.42 -4.20
CA MET A 117 10.16 -4.44 -4.16
C MET A 117 9.60 -5.27 -3.00
N GLN A 118 10.12 -6.47 -2.76
CA GLN A 118 9.65 -7.36 -1.69
C GLN A 118 9.98 -6.81 -0.30
N THR A 119 11.20 -6.30 -0.11
CA THR A 119 11.65 -5.68 1.15
C THR A 119 10.79 -4.46 1.47
N MET A 120 10.56 -3.58 0.48
CA MET A 120 9.72 -2.40 0.62
C MET A 120 8.29 -2.77 1.03
N GLU A 121 7.67 -3.79 0.42
CA GLU A 121 6.29 -4.17 0.76
C GLU A 121 6.15 -4.72 2.18
N GLY A 122 7.10 -5.56 2.62
CA GLY A 122 7.15 -6.04 4.00
C GLY A 122 7.32 -4.89 5.00
N PHE A 123 8.22 -3.95 4.68
CA PHE A 123 8.46 -2.76 5.47
C PHE A 123 7.20 -1.88 5.60
N MET A 124 6.55 -1.55 4.48
CA MET A 124 5.29 -0.80 4.46
C MET A 124 4.20 -1.52 5.25
N THR A 125 4.13 -2.85 5.16
CA THR A 125 3.14 -3.63 5.88
C THR A 125 3.26 -3.45 7.39
N ALA A 126 4.47 -3.55 7.96
CA ALA A 126 4.68 -3.28 9.38
C ALA A 126 4.38 -1.81 9.75
N ALA A 127 4.72 -0.86 8.86
CA ALA A 127 4.41 0.55 9.04
C ALA A 127 2.89 0.86 9.06
N ILE A 128 2.09 0.04 8.37
CA ILE A 128 0.62 0.16 8.29
C ILE A 128 -0.06 -0.54 9.46
N ILE A 129 0.30 -1.79 9.75
CA ILE A 129 -0.41 -2.60 10.75
C ILE A 129 0.06 -2.36 12.18
N GLY A 130 1.11 -1.57 12.36
CA GLY A 130 1.76 -1.34 13.65
C GLY A 130 0.94 -0.55 14.68
N PRO A 131 1.56 -0.24 15.84
CA PRO A 131 0.88 0.42 16.95
C PRO A 131 0.40 1.85 16.63
N ARG A 132 0.95 2.47 15.59
CA ARG A 132 0.52 3.75 15.03
C ARG A 132 0.73 3.76 13.53
N LEU A 133 -0.05 4.57 12.83
CA LEU A 133 0.23 4.88 11.43
C LEU A 133 1.52 5.70 11.34
N MET A 134 2.47 5.26 10.51
CA MET A 134 3.65 6.04 10.17
C MET A 134 3.35 6.99 9.01
N LEU A 135 3.70 8.26 9.15
CA LEU A 135 3.56 9.24 8.08
C LEU A 135 4.60 8.99 6.98
N PRO A 136 4.32 9.33 5.71
CA PRO A 136 5.28 9.20 4.60
C PRO A 136 6.67 9.74 4.92
N SER A 137 6.77 10.91 5.56
CA SER A 137 8.06 11.50 5.95
C SER A 137 8.88 10.65 6.93
N GLU A 138 8.26 9.71 7.65
CA GLU A 138 8.94 8.84 8.62
C GLU A 138 9.44 7.54 8.00
N TRP A 139 8.75 7.01 6.99
CA TRP A 139 9.08 5.72 6.38
C TRP A 139 9.73 5.86 5.00
N LEU A 140 9.46 6.93 4.26
CA LEU A 140 9.97 7.14 2.90
C LEU A 140 11.50 7.16 2.80
N PRO A 141 12.25 7.82 3.71
CA PRO A 141 13.71 7.81 3.63
C PRO A 141 14.31 6.41 3.74
N TRP A 142 13.64 5.50 4.46
CA TRP A 142 14.11 4.12 4.63
C TRP A 142 13.99 3.27 3.38
N ILE A 143 13.15 3.66 2.42
CA ILE A 143 13.07 2.98 1.12
C ILE A 143 14.37 3.20 0.34
N TRP A 144 14.96 4.40 0.44
CA TRP A 144 16.20 4.77 -0.24
C TRP A 144 17.45 4.35 0.53
N ASP A 145 17.34 4.30 1.86
CA ASP A 145 18.41 3.87 2.74
C ASP A 145 17.90 3.00 3.88
N ARG A 146 17.97 1.69 3.68
CA ARG A 146 17.58 0.70 4.69
C ARG A 146 18.48 0.68 5.93
N VAL A 147 19.63 1.35 5.91
CA VAL A 147 20.62 1.29 7.00
C VAL A 147 20.29 2.33 8.06
N ASP A 148 20.11 3.59 7.68
CA ASP A 148 19.82 4.67 8.62
C ASP A 148 18.79 5.71 8.14
N GLY A 149 18.23 5.53 6.94
CA GLY A 149 17.27 6.48 6.36
C GLY A 149 17.88 7.84 5.98
N GLY A 150 19.21 7.92 5.85
CA GLY A 150 19.95 9.16 5.66
C GLY A 150 20.34 9.49 4.22
N ALA A 151 20.38 8.50 3.31
CA ALA A 151 20.71 8.76 1.91
C ALA A 151 19.60 9.50 1.16
N ASP A 152 20.01 10.34 0.21
CA ASP A 152 19.11 10.95 -0.76
C ASP A 152 18.55 9.89 -1.72
N ALA A 153 17.32 10.12 -2.20
CA ALA A 153 16.72 9.26 -3.20
C ALA A 153 17.56 9.27 -4.49
N PRO A 154 17.88 8.11 -5.10
CA PRO A 154 18.76 8.02 -6.25
C PRO A 154 18.01 8.31 -7.56
N PHE A 155 17.30 9.44 -7.61
CA PHE A 155 16.59 9.87 -8.82
C PHE A 155 17.54 10.61 -9.77
N ASP A 156 17.50 10.24 -11.04
CA ASP A 156 18.24 10.91 -12.10
C ASP A 156 17.70 12.32 -12.37
N ASN A 157 16.38 12.49 -12.26
CA ASN A 157 15.68 13.74 -12.56
C ASN A 157 14.30 13.83 -11.88
N GLN A 158 13.71 15.03 -11.96
CA GLN A 158 12.41 15.36 -11.36
C GLN A 158 11.25 14.52 -11.92
N GLU A 159 11.26 14.20 -13.23
CA GLU A 159 10.18 13.43 -13.86
C GLU A 159 10.17 11.98 -13.36
N GLN A 160 11.36 11.36 -13.26
CA GLN A 160 11.51 10.04 -12.66
C GLN A 160 11.06 10.04 -11.19
N ALA A 161 11.48 11.06 -10.42
CA ALA A 161 11.05 11.21 -9.02
C ALA A 161 9.52 11.27 -8.89
N GLU A 162 8.85 12.08 -9.72
CA GLU A 162 7.39 12.20 -9.71
C GLU A 162 6.70 10.87 -10.01
N LYS A 163 7.14 10.15 -11.06
CA LYS A 163 6.56 8.86 -11.46
C LYS A 163 6.78 7.76 -10.41
N VAL A 164 7.98 7.66 -9.86
CA VAL A 164 8.31 6.64 -8.84
C VAL A 164 7.54 6.92 -7.55
N LEU A 165 7.53 8.16 -7.07
CA LEU A 165 6.83 8.53 -5.84
C LEU A 165 5.31 8.34 -5.96
N ASP A 166 4.75 8.63 -7.13
CA ASP A 166 3.34 8.43 -7.42
C ASP A 166 2.93 6.94 -7.35
N GLN A 167 3.69 6.05 -7.98
CA GLN A 167 3.48 4.60 -7.87
C GLN A 167 3.69 4.09 -6.43
N LEU A 168 4.71 4.60 -5.73
CA LEU A 168 5.00 4.23 -4.34
C LEU A 168 3.83 4.59 -3.41
N MET A 169 3.27 5.78 -3.54
CA MET A 169 2.13 6.22 -2.73
C MET A 169 0.86 5.46 -3.09
N ARG A 170 0.61 5.15 -4.38
CA ARG A 170 -0.49 4.26 -4.77
C ARG A 170 -0.35 2.87 -4.16
N LYS A 171 0.85 2.29 -4.18
CA LYS A 171 1.13 0.98 -3.56
C LYS A 171 0.84 1.01 -2.06
N TYR A 172 1.29 2.06 -1.37
CA TYR A 172 1.03 2.23 0.06
C TYR A 172 -0.46 2.32 0.39
N ASN A 173 -1.22 3.13 -0.35
CA ASN A 173 -2.67 3.26 -0.15
C ASN A 173 -3.40 1.94 -0.44
N ARG A 174 -2.98 1.19 -1.47
CA ARG A 174 -3.54 -0.14 -1.74
C ARG A 174 -3.31 -1.14 -0.64
N LEU A 175 -2.16 -1.11 0.01
CA LEU A 175 -1.91 -1.98 1.16
C LEU A 175 -2.89 -1.65 2.29
N ILE A 176 -3.15 -0.36 2.55
CA ILE A 176 -4.16 0.07 3.52
C ILE A 176 -5.53 -0.51 3.14
N ASP A 177 -5.99 -0.31 1.91
CA ASP A 177 -7.30 -0.78 1.43
C ASP A 177 -7.41 -2.31 1.47
N ALA A 178 -6.37 -3.02 1.08
CA ALA A 178 -6.31 -4.49 1.12
C ALA A 178 -6.44 -5.02 2.54
N PHE A 179 -5.82 -4.33 3.50
CA PHE A 179 -5.99 -4.63 4.90
C PHE A 179 -7.42 -4.32 5.38
N GLU A 180 -7.98 -3.15 5.06
CA GLU A 180 -9.35 -2.79 5.48
C GLU A 180 -10.43 -3.74 4.94
N SER A 181 -10.29 -4.17 3.69
CA SER A 181 -11.20 -5.12 3.04
C SER A 181 -10.97 -6.59 3.44
N GLY A 182 -9.80 -6.92 4.01
CA GLY A 182 -9.39 -8.29 4.29
C GLY A 182 -8.86 -9.05 3.07
N ALA A 183 -8.63 -8.36 1.94
CA ALA A 183 -8.11 -8.92 0.70
C ALA A 183 -6.57 -8.96 0.62
N PHE A 184 -5.88 -8.62 1.72
CA PHE A 184 -4.41 -8.57 1.74
C PHE A 184 -3.76 -9.94 1.46
N ALA A 185 -2.80 -9.94 0.55
CA ALA A 185 -1.85 -11.02 0.32
C ALA A 185 -0.43 -10.42 0.13
N PRO A 186 0.62 -11.04 0.70
CA PRO A 186 1.98 -10.56 0.51
C PRO A 186 2.47 -10.83 -0.92
N ALA A 187 3.09 -9.83 -1.55
CA ALA A 187 3.73 -9.98 -2.86
C ALA A 187 5.11 -10.61 -2.69
N LEU A 188 5.19 -11.92 -2.91
CA LEU A 188 6.41 -12.71 -2.77
C LEU A 188 7.18 -12.88 -4.08
N GLY A 189 6.65 -12.41 -5.22
CA GLY A 189 7.27 -12.60 -6.52
C GLY A 189 7.30 -14.06 -6.98
N ASN A 190 8.11 -14.35 -8.01
CA ASN A 190 8.14 -15.66 -8.67
C ASN A 190 8.81 -16.75 -7.81
N ASP A 191 9.90 -16.40 -7.13
CA ASP A 191 10.50 -17.27 -6.11
C ASP A 191 9.90 -16.90 -4.76
N GLU A 192 8.83 -17.59 -4.39
CA GLU A 192 8.11 -17.31 -3.15
C GLU A 192 8.99 -17.48 -1.90
N GLN A 193 9.99 -18.37 -1.93
CA GLN A 193 10.83 -18.60 -0.75
C GLN A 193 11.83 -17.45 -0.59
N GLU A 194 12.55 -17.08 -1.65
CA GLU A 194 13.46 -15.94 -1.63
C GLU A 194 12.70 -14.63 -1.35
N GLY A 195 11.56 -14.45 -2.02
CA GLY A 195 10.71 -13.29 -1.81
C GLY A 195 10.16 -13.20 -0.39
N ALA A 196 9.75 -14.32 0.22
CA ALA A 196 9.31 -14.34 1.60
C ALA A 196 10.43 -13.99 2.60
N GLN A 197 11.67 -14.35 2.31
CA GLN A 197 12.80 -13.94 3.16
C GLN A 197 12.99 -12.42 3.12
N ARG A 198 13.03 -11.84 1.92
CA ARG A 198 13.17 -10.38 1.72
C ARG A 198 11.99 -9.61 2.30
N TRP A 199 10.78 -10.08 2.06
CA TRP A 199 9.55 -9.51 2.59
C TRP A 199 9.55 -9.53 4.13
N CYS A 200 9.84 -10.68 4.74
CA CYS A 200 9.91 -10.77 6.21
C CYS A 200 11.05 -9.91 6.79
N HIS A 201 12.16 -9.78 6.07
CA HIS A 201 13.25 -8.90 6.49
C HIS A 201 12.82 -7.45 6.55
N GLY A 202 12.19 -6.93 5.48
CA GLY A 202 11.66 -5.57 5.45
C GLY A 202 10.64 -5.31 6.56
N PHE A 203 9.75 -6.28 6.83
CA PHE A 203 8.82 -6.21 7.96
C PHE A 203 9.55 -6.00 9.30
N LEU A 204 10.59 -6.79 9.55
CA LEU A 204 11.36 -6.69 10.79
C LEU A 204 12.14 -5.38 10.88
N ASP A 205 12.61 -4.82 9.75
CA ASP A 205 13.27 -3.51 9.73
C ASP A 205 12.32 -2.39 10.15
N ALA A 206 11.11 -2.32 9.60
CA ALA A 206 10.11 -1.34 10.03
C ALA A 206 9.69 -1.53 11.50
N ALA A 207 9.58 -2.78 11.97
CA ALA A 207 9.25 -3.05 13.37
C ALA A 207 10.30 -2.50 14.35
N LYS A 208 11.58 -2.42 13.96
CA LYS A 208 12.64 -1.81 14.78
C LYS A 208 12.45 -0.31 14.97
N LEU A 209 11.85 0.40 14.01
CA LEU A 209 11.66 1.86 14.07
C LEU A 209 10.72 2.29 15.20
N ASN A 210 9.74 1.45 15.56
CA ASN A 210 8.89 1.61 16.74
C ASN A 210 9.20 0.52 17.79
N GLY A 211 10.50 0.27 17.99
CA GLY A 211 11.04 -0.90 18.68
C GLY A 211 10.37 -1.30 19.99
N PRO A 212 10.17 -0.40 20.98
CA PRO A 212 9.66 -0.81 22.29
C PRO A 212 8.29 -1.50 22.26
N ALA A 213 7.33 -0.96 21.50
CA ALA A 213 5.98 -1.54 21.40
C ALA A 213 6.03 -2.90 20.68
N TRP A 214 6.74 -2.96 19.55
CA TRP A 214 6.93 -4.19 18.79
C TRP A 214 7.64 -5.28 19.61
N SER A 215 8.71 -4.94 20.33
CA SER A 215 9.43 -5.88 21.20
C SER A 215 8.54 -6.43 22.31
N LEU A 216 7.71 -5.60 22.95
CA LEU A 216 6.76 -6.06 23.96
C LEU A 216 5.76 -7.06 23.36
N LEU A 217 5.22 -6.77 22.18
CA LEU A 217 4.30 -7.68 21.50
C LEU A 217 4.98 -9.00 21.11
N MET A 218 6.21 -8.95 20.59
CA MET A 218 7.00 -10.13 20.26
C MET A 218 7.25 -11.02 21.47
N MET A 219 7.59 -10.44 22.62
CA MET A 219 7.81 -11.18 23.86
C MET A 219 6.52 -11.81 24.40
N ALA A 220 5.39 -11.11 24.29
CA ALA A 220 4.10 -11.62 24.75
C ALA A 220 3.54 -12.73 23.83
N HIS A 221 3.79 -12.62 22.52
CA HIS A 221 3.20 -13.51 21.51
C HIS A 221 4.24 -14.01 20.48
N PRO A 222 5.27 -14.77 20.91
CA PRO A 222 6.38 -15.18 20.04
C PRO A 222 5.93 -16.04 18.84
N ALA A 223 4.84 -16.82 18.99
CA ALA A 223 4.30 -17.63 17.92
C ALA A 223 3.79 -16.80 16.72
N TRP A 224 3.34 -15.56 16.94
CA TRP A 224 2.90 -14.68 15.85
C TRP A 224 4.08 -14.16 15.02
N PHE A 225 5.26 -14.04 15.62
CA PHE A 225 6.46 -13.56 14.94
C PHE A 225 7.37 -14.69 14.47
N ALA A 226 7.07 -15.93 14.81
CA ALA A 226 7.83 -17.09 14.39
C ALA A 226 8.09 -17.13 12.87
N PRO A 227 7.10 -17.01 11.96
CA PRO A 227 7.37 -17.02 10.53
C PRO A 227 8.22 -15.82 10.08
N LEU A 228 7.96 -14.64 10.62
CA LEU A 228 8.72 -13.41 10.32
C LEU A 228 10.18 -13.54 10.72
N ALA A 229 10.47 -14.09 11.91
CA ALA A 229 11.82 -14.33 12.37
C ALA A 229 12.51 -15.46 11.59
N ARG A 230 11.77 -16.54 11.31
CA ARG A 230 12.25 -17.72 10.58
C ARG A 230 12.59 -17.45 9.12
N LEU A 231 11.97 -16.46 8.50
CA LEU A 231 12.21 -16.11 7.10
C LEU A 231 13.06 -14.82 6.98
N GLY A 232 12.87 -13.84 7.86
CA GLY A 232 13.48 -12.51 7.73
C GLY A 232 14.83 -12.31 8.42
N THR A 233 15.36 -13.33 9.11
CA THR A 233 16.68 -13.26 9.78
C THR A 233 17.62 -14.33 9.28
N VAL A 234 18.93 -14.07 9.32
CA VAL A 234 19.96 -15.04 8.89
C VAL A 234 19.84 -16.34 9.70
N ASP A 235 19.86 -16.24 11.04
CA ASP A 235 19.73 -17.40 11.92
C ASP A 235 18.40 -18.14 11.69
N GLY A 236 17.31 -17.41 11.47
CA GLY A 236 16.01 -18.00 11.18
C GLY A 236 15.98 -18.76 9.86
N ALA A 237 16.56 -18.17 8.80
CA ALA A 237 16.62 -18.75 7.47
C ALA A 237 17.43 -20.06 7.48
N ASP A 238 18.58 -20.09 8.17
CA ASP A 238 19.39 -21.29 8.37
C ASP A 238 18.59 -22.41 9.05
N ILE A 239 17.81 -22.09 10.09
CA ILE A 239 16.96 -23.06 10.78
C ILE A 239 15.86 -23.56 9.84
N THR A 240 15.24 -22.67 9.06
CA THR A 240 14.17 -23.00 8.11
C THR A 240 14.67 -23.93 7.00
N GLU A 241 15.87 -23.69 6.48
CA GLU A 241 16.52 -24.57 5.51
C GLU A 241 16.81 -25.94 6.11
N GLN A 242 17.43 -26.00 7.30
CA GLN A 242 17.74 -27.26 7.99
C GLN A 242 16.49 -28.10 8.29
N GLN A 243 15.36 -27.45 8.60
CA GLN A 243 14.10 -28.12 8.90
C GLN A 243 13.26 -28.44 7.65
N GLY A 244 13.61 -27.87 6.50
CA GLY A 244 12.86 -28.05 5.25
C GLY A 244 11.41 -27.59 5.34
N ASP A 245 11.11 -26.58 6.17
CA ASP A 245 9.75 -26.17 6.49
C ASP A 245 9.39 -24.77 5.96
N ALA A 246 10.11 -24.27 4.96
CA ALA A 246 9.90 -22.95 4.35
C ALA A 246 8.43 -22.70 3.98
N ARG A 247 7.78 -23.63 3.27
CA ARG A 247 6.36 -23.52 2.89
C ARG A 247 5.44 -23.30 4.10
N LYS A 248 5.67 -24.04 5.18
CA LYS A 248 4.89 -23.89 6.43
C LYS A 248 5.09 -22.49 7.04
N GLN A 249 6.29 -21.94 6.99
CA GLN A 249 6.55 -20.58 7.49
C GLN A 249 5.89 -19.53 6.59
N ILE A 250 5.94 -19.71 5.26
CA ILE A 250 5.29 -18.83 4.27
C ILE A 250 3.77 -18.82 4.48
N ASP A 251 3.14 -19.99 4.58
CA ASP A 251 1.69 -20.12 4.80
C ASP A 251 1.23 -19.49 6.13
N ALA A 252 2.15 -19.34 7.10
CA ALA A 252 1.88 -18.74 8.39
C ALA A 252 2.03 -17.20 8.42
N ILE A 253 2.55 -16.56 7.37
CA ILE A 253 2.73 -15.09 7.31
C ILE A 253 1.38 -14.38 7.48
N THR A 254 0.41 -14.63 6.60
CA THR A 254 -0.89 -13.91 6.62
C THR A 254 -1.65 -14.10 7.94
N PRO A 255 -1.81 -15.32 8.50
CA PRO A 255 -2.43 -15.50 9.82
C PRO A 255 -1.72 -14.73 10.93
N SER A 256 -0.38 -14.66 10.90
CA SER A 256 0.41 -13.88 11.84
C SER A 256 0.12 -12.38 11.75
N LEU A 257 0.07 -11.82 10.55
CA LEU A 257 -0.24 -10.41 10.33
C LEU A 257 -1.66 -10.05 10.81
N VAL A 258 -2.63 -10.93 10.58
CA VAL A 258 -4.01 -10.76 11.08
C VAL A 258 -4.03 -10.70 12.61
N ASN A 259 -3.29 -11.58 13.30
CA ASN A 259 -3.21 -11.57 14.75
C ASN A 259 -2.56 -10.28 15.28
N ILE A 260 -1.41 -9.90 14.71
CA ILE A 260 -0.68 -8.68 15.07
C ILE A 260 -1.56 -7.44 14.90
N ARG A 261 -2.19 -7.30 13.74
CA ARG A 261 -3.06 -6.15 13.45
C ARG A 261 -4.28 -6.12 14.36
N SER A 262 -4.89 -7.28 14.62
CA SER A 262 -6.05 -7.38 15.52
C SER A 262 -5.68 -6.94 16.93
N TYR A 263 -4.51 -7.35 17.42
CA TYR A 263 -3.99 -6.89 18.71
C TYR A 263 -3.86 -5.37 18.75
N TRP A 264 -3.20 -4.75 17.76
CA TRP A 264 -3.02 -3.30 17.74
C TRP A 264 -4.33 -2.53 17.63
N ARG A 265 -5.30 -3.02 16.85
CA ARG A 265 -6.63 -2.41 16.76
C ARG A 265 -7.39 -2.45 18.09
N LEU A 266 -7.29 -3.56 18.82
CA LEU A 266 -7.96 -3.71 20.12
C LEU A 266 -7.31 -2.86 21.21
N HIS A 267 -6.01 -2.63 21.14
CA HIS A 267 -5.24 -1.91 22.15
C HIS A 267 -4.87 -0.48 21.74
N ALA A 268 -5.42 0.04 20.64
CA ALA A 268 -5.08 1.36 20.10
C ALA A 268 -5.24 2.49 21.14
N ALA A 269 -6.28 2.42 21.99
CA ALA A 269 -6.52 3.39 23.05
C ALA A 269 -5.50 3.29 24.20
N ASP A 270 -5.00 2.09 24.50
CA ASP A 270 -4.05 1.85 25.58
C ASP A 270 -2.61 2.19 25.17
N ILE A 271 -2.27 2.01 23.89
CA ILE A 271 -0.97 2.36 23.31
C ILE A 271 -0.74 3.87 23.35
N ASP A 272 -1.78 4.67 23.04
CA ASP A 272 -1.71 6.13 23.07
C ASP A 272 -1.44 6.65 24.50
N GLN A 273 -1.94 5.93 25.52
CA GLN A 273 -1.74 6.27 26.94
C GLN A 273 -0.41 5.76 27.52
N HIS A 274 0.08 4.59 27.12
CA HIS A 274 1.24 3.93 27.74
C HIS A 274 2.56 4.13 26.99
N VAL A 275 2.54 4.48 25.71
CA VAL A 275 3.76 4.65 24.89
C VAL A 275 4.16 6.12 24.76
N GLY A 276 3.35 7.07 25.25
CA GLY A 276 3.72 8.49 25.30
C GLY A 276 4.02 9.09 23.92
N ILE A 277 3.44 8.54 22.85
CA ILE A 277 3.61 9.07 21.49
C ILE A 277 2.68 10.26 21.37
N THR A 278 3.23 11.45 21.62
CA THR A 278 2.49 12.69 21.34
C THR A 278 2.28 12.77 19.83
N LEU A 279 1.03 12.74 19.38
CA LEU A 279 0.66 13.09 17.99
C LEU A 279 1.07 14.55 17.74
N VAL A 280 2.32 14.78 17.33
CA VAL A 280 2.77 16.11 16.90
C VAL A 280 2.14 16.36 15.54
N ARG A 281 1.11 17.20 15.51
CA ARG A 281 0.53 17.69 14.26
C ARG A 281 1.65 18.25 13.39
N ALA A 282 1.90 17.61 12.24
CA ALA A 282 2.91 18.00 11.25
C ALA A 282 2.55 19.28 10.45
N ALA A 283 1.65 20.12 10.98
CA ALA A 283 1.55 21.48 10.51
C ALA A 283 2.66 22.28 11.22
N PRO A 284 3.52 23.02 10.50
CA PRO A 284 4.42 23.97 11.15
C PRO A 284 3.60 24.80 12.12
N LYS A 285 4.01 24.88 13.40
CA LYS A 285 3.38 25.79 14.35
C LYS A 285 3.56 27.21 13.80
N VAL A 286 2.58 27.71 13.06
CA VAL A 286 2.55 29.08 12.56
C VAL A 286 2.59 29.98 13.78
N GLY A 287 3.73 30.65 13.96
CA GLY A 287 3.95 31.57 15.05
C GLY A 287 2.88 32.66 15.02
N ARG A 288 2.45 33.10 16.20
CA ARG A 288 1.40 34.13 16.35
C ARG A 288 1.69 35.41 15.54
N ASN A 289 2.95 35.69 15.21
CA ASN A 289 3.38 36.85 14.42
C ASN A 289 3.76 36.54 12.95
N ASP A 290 3.74 35.27 12.53
CA ASP A 290 4.16 34.82 11.20
C ASP A 290 3.10 35.19 10.14
N PRO A 291 3.48 35.22 8.84
CA PRO A 291 2.52 35.36 7.75
C PRO A 291 1.41 34.30 7.82
N CYS A 292 0.16 34.71 7.66
CA CYS A 292 -0.98 33.82 7.78
C CYS A 292 -1.10 32.91 6.54
N PRO A 293 -1.20 31.57 6.71
CA PRO A 293 -1.17 30.61 5.60
C PRO A 293 -2.37 30.71 4.65
N CYS A 294 -3.44 31.43 5.02
CA CYS A 294 -4.61 31.69 4.14
C CYS A 294 -4.33 32.65 2.96
N GLY A 295 -3.08 33.08 2.76
CA GLY A 295 -2.70 34.00 1.66
C GLY A 295 -3.11 35.46 1.86
N SER A 296 -3.62 35.85 3.03
CA SER A 296 -4.15 37.21 3.27
C SER A 296 -3.09 38.32 3.42
N GLY A 297 -1.80 37.98 3.47
CA GLY A 297 -0.70 38.92 3.73
C GLY A 297 -0.64 39.49 5.16
N LYS A 298 -1.54 39.06 6.07
CA LYS A 298 -1.60 39.53 7.47
C LYS A 298 -0.82 38.59 8.40
N LYS A 299 -0.40 39.08 9.57
CA LYS A 299 0.14 38.24 10.66
C LYS A 299 -0.94 37.30 11.19
N HIS A 300 -0.58 36.06 11.52
CA HIS A 300 -1.51 35.00 11.95
C HIS A 300 -2.49 35.46 13.06
N LYS A 301 -2.01 36.15 14.11
CA LYS A 301 -2.86 36.70 15.19
C LYS A 301 -3.91 37.73 14.78
N ARG A 302 -3.79 38.32 13.59
CA ARG A 302 -4.70 39.33 13.04
C ARG A 302 -5.54 38.78 11.89
N CYS A 303 -5.51 37.46 11.69
CA CYS A 303 -6.26 36.75 10.65
C CYS A 303 -6.82 35.45 11.24
N CYS A 304 -6.39 34.28 10.77
CA CYS A 304 -6.91 32.98 11.24
C CYS A 304 -6.71 32.74 12.76
N GLY A 305 -5.73 33.39 13.39
CA GLY A 305 -5.47 33.32 14.83
C GLY A 305 -6.17 34.39 15.68
N ALA A 306 -7.11 35.15 15.12
CA ALA A 306 -7.81 36.23 15.83
C ALA A 306 -8.98 35.76 16.73
N GLY A 307 -9.36 34.48 16.65
CA GLY A 307 -10.56 33.93 17.32
C GLY A 307 -10.35 33.38 18.75
N ALA A 308 -9.30 33.76 19.46
CA ALA A 308 -9.07 33.31 20.84
C ALA A 308 -8.78 34.49 21.77
N ALA A 309 -9.81 35.29 22.05
CA ALA A 309 -9.79 36.29 23.12
C ALA A 309 -11.15 36.34 23.85
N SER A 310 -11.13 35.78 25.06
CA SER A 310 -11.97 36.11 26.23
C SER A 310 -13.49 36.14 26.08
N VAL A 311 -14.14 35.03 26.47
CA VAL A 311 -15.43 35.11 27.17
C VAL A 311 -15.10 35.18 28.67
N THR A 312 -15.25 36.35 29.26
CA THR A 312 -15.24 36.53 30.72
C THR A 312 -16.67 36.36 31.22
N PRO A 313 -16.98 35.48 32.19
CA PRO A 313 -18.30 35.44 32.78
C PRO A 313 -18.44 36.59 33.78
N ALA A 314 -19.57 37.31 33.68
CA ALA A 314 -20.08 38.23 34.69
C ALA A 314 -20.91 37.48 35.73
#